data_AF-A0AAV0WLU0-F1
#
_entry.id   AF-A0AAV0WLU0-F1
#
_cell.length_a   1.000
_cell.length_b   1.000
_cell.length_c   1.000
_cell.angle_alpha   90.00
_cell.angle_beta   90.00
_cell.angle_gamma   90.00
#
_symmetry.space_group_name_H-M   'P 1'
#
loop_
_entity.id
_entity.type
_entity.pdbx_description
1 polymer ?
#
loop_
_entity_poly.entity_id
_entity_poly.type
_entity_poly.pdbx_seq_one_letter_code
_entity_poly.pdbx_strand_id
1 'polypeptide(L)'
;MGPTNVSLWNSLGISINKTYFDHPETKNKIYIFADVPHLLKLARNHFVNRGYNYKNKFIGKQVVEKVLNLNKNDLRLAYKITNNHINIPGPKKQSVSLEAQLFSNSLAKAISYCGQNFNLDYNNWQEVIL
;
A
#
# COMPACT_ATOMS: atom_id res chain seq x y z
N MET A 1 4.14 -0.18 13.52
CA MET A 1 5.37 -0.04 14.33
C MET A 1 5.05 -0.38 15.78
N GLY A 2 6.00 -0.96 16.51
CA GLY A 2 5.80 -1.30 17.92
C GLY A 2 5.73 -0.06 18.82
N PRO A 3 4.92 -0.07 19.90
CA PRO A 3 4.75 1.07 20.80
C PRO A 3 6.06 1.51 21.47
N THR A 4 6.97 0.57 21.74
CA THR A 4 8.30 0.86 22.31
C THR A 4 9.16 1.74 21.38
N ASN A 5 9.17 1.44 20.07
CA ASN A 5 9.94 2.21 19.11
C ASN A 5 9.35 3.62 18.93
N VAL A 6 8.02 3.77 19.00
CA VAL A 6 7.35 5.07 18.97
C VAL A 6 7.71 5.90 20.21
N SER A 7 7.75 5.27 21.39
CA SER A 7 8.20 5.93 22.62
C SER A 7 9.65 6.42 22.52
N LEU A 8 10.54 5.60 21.95
CA LEU A 8 11.94 5.98 21.70
C LEU A 8 12.05 7.17 20.73
N TRP A 9 11.24 7.21 19.68
CA TRP A 9 11.25 8.35 18.76
C TRP A 9 10.84 9.64 19.46
N ASN A 10 9.84 9.56 20.34
CA ASN A 10 9.43 10.71 21.14
C ASN A 10 10.53 11.18 22.09
N SER A 11 11.23 10.26 22.77
CA SER A 11 12.31 10.63 23.70
C SER A 11 13.53 11.22 22.97
N LEU A 12 13.76 10.85 21.72
CA LEU A 12 14.80 11.41 20.86
C LEU A 12 14.38 12.72 20.16
N GLY A 13 13.15 13.20 20.38
CA GLY A 13 12.64 14.43 19.79
C GLY A 13 12.42 14.34 18.27
N ILE A 14 12.06 13.15 17.79
CA ILE A 14 11.89 12.86 16.36
C ILE A 14 10.50 13.28 15.93
N SER A 15 10.43 13.97 14.80
CA SER A 15 9.19 14.46 14.20
C SER A 15 9.27 14.40 12.69
N ILE A 16 8.17 14.74 12.01
CA ILE A 16 8.11 14.84 10.54
C ILE A 16 9.17 15.82 10.01
N ASN A 17 9.46 16.90 10.75
CA ASN A 17 10.42 17.92 10.36
C ASN A 17 11.87 17.62 10.81
N LYS A 18 12.03 16.73 11.80
CA LYS A 18 13.34 16.37 12.38
C LYS A 18 13.45 14.86 12.50
N THR A 19 14.11 14.25 11.50
CA THR A 19 14.24 12.79 11.35
C THR A 19 15.60 12.24 11.81
N TYR A 20 16.32 13.01 12.64
CA TYR A 20 17.63 12.63 13.16
C TYR A 20 17.82 13.12 14.60
N PHE A 21 18.77 12.50 15.29
CA PHE A 21 19.31 12.99 16.55
C PHE A 21 20.84 13.04 16.46
N ASP A 22 21.49 13.82 17.33
CA ASP A 22 22.94 13.96 17.31
C ASP A 22 23.58 12.81 18.09
N HIS A 23 24.64 12.23 17.54
CA HIS A 23 25.45 11.24 18.21
C HIS A 23 25.98 11.82 19.54
N PRO A 24 25.87 11.09 20.66
CA PRO A 24 26.15 11.64 21.99
C PRO A 24 27.54 12.26 22.12
N GLU A 25 28.55 11.62 21.53
CA GLU A 25 29.95 12.06 21.55
C GLU A 25 30.34 12.93 20.35
N THR A 26 30.25 12.37 19.13
CA THR A 26 30.75 13.01 17.90
C THR A 26 29.88 14.15 17.37
N LYS A 27 28.65 14.31 17.88
CA LYS A 27 27.62 15.25 17.38
C LYS A 27 27.24 15.07 15.91
N ASN A 28 27.63 13.95 15.29
CA ASN A 28 27.20 13.59 13.95
C ASN A 28 25.71 13.23 13.93
N LYS A 29 25.01 13.56 12.85
CA LYS A 29 23.58 13.26 12.72
C LYS A 29 23.36 11.77 12.50
N ILE A 30 22.54 11.15 13.33
CA ILE A 30 22.05 9.78 13.19
C ILE A 30 20.61 9.84 12.72
N TYR A 31 20.38 9.44 11.47
CA TYR A 31 19.05 9.44 10.86
C TYR A 31 18.27 8.18 11.25
N ILE A 32 16.97 8.36 11.50
CA ILE A 32 16.07 7.28 11.88
C ILE A 32 15.19 6.92 10.69
N PHE A 33 15.09 5.61 10.44
CA PHE A 33 14.23 5.06 9.41
C PHE A 33 13.24 4.07 10.02
N ALA A 34 12.01 4.07 9.49
CA ALA A 34 11.06 3.00 9.73
C ALA A 34 11.35 1.80 8.82
N ASP A 35 10.92 0.63 9.27
CA ASP A 35 10.92 -0.60 8.47
C ASP A 35 9.88 -0.49 7.34
N VAL A 36 10.36 -0.24 6.13
CA VAL A 36 9.53 0.00 4.92
C VAL A 36 8.60 -1.18 4.61
N PRO A 37 9.06 -2.45 4.58
CA PRO A 37 8.16 -3.62 4.48
C PRO A 37 7.00 -3.59 5.47
N HIS A 38 7.23 -3.24 6.74
CA HIS A 38 6.17 -3.17 7.73
C HIS A 38 5.16 -2.05 7.44
N LEU A 39 5.63 -0.89 6.96
CA LEU A 39 4.75 0.20 6.53
C LEU A 39 3.86 -0.23 5.35
N LEU A 40 4.43 -0.93 4.37
CA LEU A 40 3.71 -1.41 3.20
C LEU A 40 2.61 -2.41 3.58
N LYS A 41 2.90 -3.31 4.52
CA LYS A 41 1.92 -4.20 5.13
C LYS A 41 0.76 -3.46 5.77
N LEU A 42 1.05 -2.43 6.58
CA LEU A 42 0.01 -1.63 7.23
C LEU A 42 -0.86 -0.94 6.19
N ALA A 43 -0.25 -0.30 5.18
CA ALA A 43 -0.97 0.32 4.08
C ALA A 43 -1.87 -0.70 3.35
N ARG A 44 -1.37 -1.91 3.08
CA ARG A 44 -2.17 -2.96 2.47
C ARG A 44 -3.36 -3.37 3.33
N ASN A 45 -3.16 -3.53 4.64
CA ASN A 45 -4.23 -3.90 5.56
C ASN A 45 -5.30 -2.81 5.66
N HIS A 46 -4.92 -1.54 5.72
CA HIS A 46 -5.87 -0.43 5.71
C HIS A 46 -6.66 -0.37 4.40
N PHE A 47 -5.99 -0.49 3.26
CA PHE A 47 -6.62 -0.53 1.94
C PHE A 47 -7.67 -1.64 1.82
N VAL A 48 -7.31 -2.87 2.22
CA VAL A 48 -8.18 -4.05 2.09
C VAL A 48 -9.37 -3.99 3.07
N ASN A 49 -9.14 -3.57 4.32
CA ASN A 49 -10.17 -3.64 5.36
C ASN A 49 -11.12 -2.44 5.36
N ARG A 50 -10.60 -1.24 5.06
CA ARG A 50 -11.35 0.02 5.20
C ARG A 50 -11.34 0.87 3.93
N GLY A 51 -10.31 0.76 3.10
CA GLY A 51 -10.07 1.68 2.00
C GLY A 51 -9.53 3.03 2.48
N TYR A 52 -9.42 3.97 1.55
CA TYR A 52 -8.89 5.31 1.74
C TYR A 52 -9.84 6.35 1.18
N ASN A 53 -9.88 7.52 1.84
CA ASN A 53 -10.51 8.71 1.30
C ASN A 53 -9.42 9.62 0.77
N TYR A 54 -9.41 9.84 -0.54
CA TYR A 54 -8.46 10.72 -1.20
C TYR A 54 -9.23 11.74 -2.04
N LYS A 55 -9.03 13.03 -1.79
CA LYS A 55 -9.78 14.13 -2.46
C LYS A 55 -11.30 13.92 -2.48
N ASN A 56 -11.89 13.55 -1.32
CA ASN A 56 -13.31 13.22 -1.15
C ASN A 56 -13.82 12.02 -1.98
N LYS A 57 -12.91 11.22 -2.55
CA LYS A 57 -13.23 10.01 -3.29
C LYS A 57 -12.81 8.79 -2.48
N PHE A 58 -13.74 7.87 -2.31
CA PHE A 58 -13.46 6.59 -1.67
C PHE A 58 -12.71 5.67 -2.65
N ILE A 59 -11.62 5.08 -2.17
CA ILE A 59 -10.75 4.14 -2.86
C ILE A 59 -10.64 2.89 -1.99
N GLY A 60 -11.16 1.77 -2.45
CA GLY A 60 -11.08 0.52 -1.72
C GLY A 60 -10.80 -0.68 -2.60
N LYS A 61 -10.78 -1.87 -1.99
CA LYS A 61 -10.52 -3.14 -2.68
C LYS A 61 -11.43 -3.44 -3.87
N GLN A 62 -12.60 -2.79 -3.97
CA GLN A 62 -13.59 -3.00 -5.03
C GLN A 62 -12.98 -2.78 -6.42
N VAL A 63 -12.06 -1.82 -6.56
CA VAL A 63 -11.38 -1.56 -7.84
C VAL A 63 -10.55 -2.78 -8.29
N VAL A 64 -9.88 -3.45 -7.36
CA VAL A 64 -9.05 -4.63 -7.64
C VAL A 64 -9.95 -5.85 -7.87
N GLU A 65 -11.06 -5.98 -7.14
CA GLU A 65 -12.08 -7.02 -7.38
C GLU A 65 -12.66 -6.93 -8.80
N LYS A 66 -12.96 -5.73 -9.30
CA LYS A 66 -13.42 -5.54 -10.69
C LYS A 66 -12.35 -5.94 -11.71
N VAL A 67 -11.09 -5.54 -11.50
CA VAL A 67 -9.98 -5.94 -12.39
C VAL A 67 -9.77 -7.46 -12.38
N LEU A 68 -9.90 -8.12 -11.24
CA LEU A 68 -9.83 -9.58 -11.14
C LEU A 68 -10.99 -10.26 -11.91
N ASN A 69 -12.19 -9.69 -11.85
CA ASN A 69 -13.35 -10.22 -12.56
C ASN A 69 -13.24 -10.09 -14.09
N LEU A 70 -12.59 -9.03 -14.58
CA LEU A 70 -12.31 -8.84 -16.01
C LEU A 70 -11.15 -9.72 -16.50
N ASN A 71 -10.20 -10.06 -15.63
CA ASN A 71 -9.02 -10.90 -15.94
C ASN A 71 -9.29 -12.41 -15.84
N LYS A 72 -10.45 -12.90 -16.31
CA LYS A 72 -10.78 -14.33 -16.29
C LYS A 72 -10.19 -15.15 -17.45
N ASN A 73 -9.78 -14.49 -18.52
CA ASN A 73 -9.20 -15.15 -19.70
C ASN A 73 -7.71 -15.50 -19.51
N ASP A 74 -7.15 -16.34 -20.39
CA ASP A 74 -5.75 -16.79 -20.32
C ASP A 74 -4.73 -15.66 -20.44
N LEU A 75 -5.06 -14.61 -21.21
CA LEU A 75 -4.27 -13.39 -21.30
C LEU A 75 -4.75 -12.36 -20.26
N ARG A 76 -4.15 -12.39 -19.08
CA ARG A 76 -4.49 -11.51 -17.95
C ARG A 76 -3.66 -10.23 -17.96
N LEU A 77 -4.34 -9.08 -17.92
CA LEU A 77 -3.71 -7.75 -17.77
C LEU A 77 -2.93 -7.65 -16.45
N ALA A 78 -3.46 -8.23 -15.38
CA ALA A 78 -2.84 -8.26 -14.05
C ALA A 78 -2.53 -9.69 -13.59
N TYR A 79 -1.71 -10.44 -14.36
CA TYR A 79 -1.45 -11.87 -14.11
C TYR A 79 -0.90 -12.21 -12.72
N LYS A 80 -0.17 -11.30 -12.07
CA LYS A 80 0.37 -11.49 -10.70
C LYS A 80 -0.71 -11.34 -9.62
N ILE A 81 -1.78 -10.61 -9.92
CA ILE A 81 -2.83 -10.30 -8.96
C ILE A 81 -3.83 -11.43 -8.93
N THR A 82 -4.13 -11.88 -7.72
CA THR A 82 -5.00 -13.01 -7.44
C THR A 82 -5.90 -12.68 -6.26
N ASN A 83 -6.94 -13.49 -6.04
CA ASN A 83 -7.86 -13.30 -4.90
C ASN A 83 -7.12 -13.23 -3.54
N ASN A 84 -5.96 -13.89 -3.41
CA ASN A 84 -5.13 -13.86 -2.20
C ASN A 84 -4.54 -12.48 -1.86
N HIS A 85 -4.56 -11.54 -2.80
CA HIS A 85 -4.11 -10.17 -2.56
C HIS A 85 -5.14 -9.35 -1.76
N ILE A 86 -6.42 -9.68 -1.91
CA ILE A 86 -7.55 -9.00 -1.28
C ILE A 86 -8.11 -9.84 -0.12
N ASN A 87 -8.34 -11.13 -0.36
CA ASN A 87 -8.85 -12.08 0.62
C ASN A 87 -7.68 -12.89 1.18
N ILE A 88 -7.01 -12.30 2.16
CA ILE A 88 -5.72 -12.76 2.69
C ILE A 88 -5.94 -13.88 3.72
N PRO A 89 -5.50 -15.12 3.46
CA PRO A 89 -5.47 -16.14 4.49
C PRO A 89 -4.53 -15.71 5.62
N GLY A 90 -4.86 -16.04 6.88
CA GLY A 90 -4.08 -15.68 8.07
C GLY A 90 -2.55 -15.80 7.91
N PRO A 91 -2.02 -16.94 7.42
CA PRO A 91 -0.58 -17.15 7.23
C PRO A 91 0.07 -16.21 6.20
N LYS A 92 -0.67 -15.75 5.18
CA LYS A 92 -0.14 -14.92 4.09
C LYS A 92 -0.22 -13.41 4.38
N LYS A 93 -0.73 -13.01 5.55
CA LYS A 93 -0.78 -11.60 6.01
C LYS A 93 0.60 -11.00 6.31
N GLN A 94 1.66 -11.79 6.27
CA GLN A 94 3.04 -11.33 6.47
C GLN A 94 3.87 -11.36 5.17
N SER A 95 3.27 -11.67 4.02
CA SER A 95 4.00 -11.75 2.76
C SER A 95 4.20 -10.36 2.15
N VAL A 96 5.43 -9.85 2.26
CA VAL A 96 5.87 -8.59 1.65
C VAL A 96 5.69 -8.60 0.12
N SER A 97 5.84 -9.77 -0.51
CA SER A 97 5.67 -9.94 -1.96
C SER A 97 4.24 -9.64 -2.42
N LEU A 98 3.22 -10.14 -1.69
CA LEU A 98 1.82 -9.84 -2.01
C LEU A 98 1.48 -8.36 -1.83
N GLU A 99 2.10 -7.71 -0.85
CA GLU A 99 1.91 -6.30 -0.55
C GLU A 99 2.52 -5.42 -1.64
N ALA A 100 3.75 -5.74 -2.06
CA ALA A 100 4.42 -5.05 -3.16
C ALA A 100 3.72 -5.26 -4.51
N GLN A 101 3.19 -6.46 -4.77
CA GLN A 101 2.43 -6.72 -5.98
C GLN A 101 1.13 -5.93 -6.02
N LEU A 102 0.42 -5.81 -4.88
CA LEU A 102 -0.81 -5.02 -4.78
C LEU A 102 -0.55 -3.53 -5.07
N PHE A 103 0.56 -2.96 -4.63
CA PHE A 103 0.93 -1.57 -4.89
C PHE A 103 1.91 -1.42 -6.07
N SER A 104 1.78 -2.28 -7.08
CA SER A 104 2.68 -2.28 -8.24
C SER A 104 2.18 -1.39 -9.38
N ASN A 105 3.13 -0.81 -10.12
CA ASN A 105 2.85 -0.08 -11.36
C ASN A 105 2.11 -0.95 -12.41
N SER A 106 2.39 -2.26 -12.45
CA SER A 106 1.66 -3.18 -13.34
C SER A 106 0.16 -3.23 -13.04
N LEU A 107 -0.22 -3.26 -11.76
CA LEU A 107 -1.65 -3.24 -11.40
C LEU A 107 -2.27 -1.87 -11.71
N ALA A 108 -1.57 -0.77 -11.44
CA ALA A 108 -2.05 0.57 -11.78
C ALA A 108 -2.35 0.71 -13.29
N LYS A 109 -1.45 0.22 -14.15
CA LYS A 109 -1.68 0.17 -15.61
C LYS A 109 -2.86 -0.70 -16.00
N ALA A 110 -3.02 -1.87 -15.37
CA ALA A 110 -4.17 -2.75 -15.63
C ALA A 110 -5.50 -2.09 -15.21
N ILE A 111 -5.54 -1.41 -14.05
CA ILE A 111 -6.70 -0.63 -13.62
C ILE A 111 -7.02 0.48 -14.63
N SER A 112 -6.00 1.22 -15.09
CA SER A 112 -6.15 2.30 -16.08
C SER A 112 -6.76 1.79 -17.38
N TYR A 113 -6.18 0.71 -17.92
CA TYR A 113 -6.68 0.08 -19.15
C TYR A 113 -8.12 -0.41 -18.97
N CYS A 114 -8.44 -1.04 -17.84
CA CYS A 114 -9.80 -1.49 -17.56
C CYS A 114 -10.80 -0.34 -17.43
N GLY A 115 -10.39 0.75 -16.78
CA GLY A 115 -11.21 1.96 -16.63
C GLY A 115 -11.56 2.62 -17.95
N GLN A 116 -10.61 2.67 -18.89
CA GLN A 116 -10.81 3.27 -20.22
C GLN A 116 -11.65 2.40 -21.16
N ASN A 117 -11.44 1.08 -21.14
CA ASN A 117 -12.01 0.18 -22.16
C ASN A 117 -13.28 -0.57 -21.73
N PHE A 118 -13.50 -0.76 -20.43
CA PHE A 118 -14.62 -1.57 -19.92
C PHE A 118 -15.58 -0.79 -19.03
N ASN A 119 -15.50 0.55 -19.08
CA ASN A 119 -16.30 1.50 -18.29
C ASN A 119 -16.55 0.97 -16.87
N LEU A 120 -15.48 0.92 -16.07
CA LEU A 120 -15.63 0.58 -14.67
C LEU A 120 -16.61 1.59 -14.07
N ASP A 121 -17.81 1.14 -13.68
CA ASP A 121 -18.88 1.87 -12.96
C ASP A 121 -18.43 2.39 -11.58
N TYR A 122 -17.13 2.67 -11.44
CA TYR A 122 -16.43 3.11 -10.26
C TYR A 122 -15.67 4.38 -10.64
N ASN A 123 -16.34 5.52 -10.46
CA ASN A 123 -15.90 6.86 -10.90
C ASN A 123 -14.54 7.33 -10.34
N ASN A 124 -13.88 6.53 -9.49
CA ASN A 124 -12.67 6.92 -8.76
C ASN A 124 -11.41 6.15 -9.19
N TRP A 125 -11.47 5.27 -10.21
CA TRP A 125 -10.32 4.48 -10.64
C TRP A 125 -9.09 5.32 -11.02
N GLN A 126 -9.31 6.55 -11.49
CA GLN A 126 -8.25 7.50 -11.85
C GLN A 126 -7.39 7.92 -10.66
N GLU A 127 -7.98 8.07 -9.47
CA GLU A 127 -7.24 8.46 -8.27
C GLU A 127 -6.48 7.27 -7.65
N VAL A 128 -6.78 6.05 -8.05
CA VAL A 128 -6.08 4.83 -7.59
C VAL A 128 -4.72 4.66 -8.29
N ILE A 129 -4.50 5.37 -9.40
CA ILE A 129 -3.32 5.22 -10.26
C ILE A 129 -2.21 6.23 -9.89
N LEU A 130 -2.53 7.25 -9.07
CA LEU A 130 -1.57 8.22 -8.55
C LEU A 130 -0.58 7.56 -7.58
#